data_AF-A0A832YE08-F1
#
_entry.id   AF-A0A832YE08-F1
#
_cell.length_a   1.000
_cell.length_b   1.000
_cell.length_c   1.000
_cell.angle_alpha   90.00
_cell.angle_beta   90.00
_cell.angle_gamma   90.00
#
_symmetry.space_group_name_H-M   'P 1'
#
loop_
_entity.id
_entity.type
_entity.pdbx_description
1 polymer ?
#
loop_
_entity_poly.entity_id
_entity_poly.type
_entity_poly.pdbx_seq_one_letter_code
_entity_poly.pdbx_strand_id
1 'polypeptide(L)'
;MSGNLAKNADAIVIASGWQPSIARAEFSALVDSANTSQFIHERVLICDQDSATKIAQRSALISETLYPANHSLYTDLEKHVELVISWCKEHLENTGQTLAVRANKIGKKVEGWSTRSIEQSIGGEMFRDGWKIDLTAPEITLKITSLNHNNLTEEEEGENPPQIIWGVKSSGTSTWDERTAPKRPYFKPISLDPRLARAMANIACPEEGKILDPFCGTGGILLEAAAIGSQVFGSDADSRMVEGS
;
A
#
# COMPACT_ATOMS: atom_id res chain seq x y z
N MET A 1 -13.42 -9.49 -27.28
CA MET A 1 -14.16 -9.46 -25.99
C MET A 1 -13.66 -8.24 -25.24
N SER A 2 -14.55 -7.28 -25.03
CA SER A 2 -14.29 -5.97 -24.45
C SER A 2 -13.69 -6.13 -23.06
N GLY A 3 -12.41 -5.77 -22.92
CA GLY A 3 -11.76 -5.61 -21.62
C GLY A 3 -12.56 -4.61 -20.80
N ASN A 4 -12.88 -4.98 -19.56
CA ASN A 4 -13.50 -4.10 -18.58
C ASN A 4 -12.59 -2.88 -18.37
N LEU A 5 -12.86 -1.81 -19.11
CA LEU A 5 -12.47 -0.46 -18.73
C LEU A 5 -13.35 -0.07 -17.54
N ALA A 6 -12.87 -0.37 -16.33
CA ALA A 6 -13.42 0.24 -15.13
C ALA A 6 -13.27 1.76 -15.28
N LYS A 7 -14.39 2.47 -15.13
CA LYS A 7 -14.57 3.87 -15.53
C LYS A 7 -14.33 4.88 -14.40
N ASN A 8 -13.59 4.52 -13.36
CA ASN A 8 -13.15 5.42 -12.30
C ASN A 8 -11.62 5.35 -12.22
N ALA A 9 -10.93 6.46 -11.98
CA ALA A 9 -9.48 6.44 -11.79
C ALA A 9 -9.16 5.59 -10.55
N ASP A 10 -8.66 4.38 -10.77
CA ASP A 10 -8.37 3.43 -9.70
C ASP A 10 -7.15 3.91 -8.89
N ALA A 11 -7.27 3.86 -7.56
CA ALA A 11 -6.14 3.97 -6.66
C ALA A 11 -5.55 2.57 -6.41
N ILE A 12 -4.24 2.51 -6.23
CA ILE A 12 -3.54 1.26 -5.90
C ILE A 12 -2.88 1.40 -4.54
N VAL A 13 -3.18 0.46 -3.65
CA VAL A 13 -2.60 0.37 -2.31
C VAL A 13 -1.66 -0.83 -2.25
N ILE A 14 -0.43 -0.59 -1.80
CA ILE A 14 0.62 -1.61 -1.70
C ILE A 14 0.93 -1.87 -0.22
N ALA A 15 0.66 -3.08 0.24
CA ALA A 15 1.05 -3.57 1.56
C ALA A 15 2.56 -3.82 1.66
N SER A 16 3.10 -3.66 2.86
CA SER A 16 4.45 -4.09 3.22
C SER A 16 4.62 -5.60 3.02
N GLY A 17 5.87 -6.08 2.94
CA GLY A 17 6.14 -7.52 2.85
C GLY A 17 5.92 -8.28 4.17
N TRP A 18 5.57 -7.57 5.25
CA TRP A 18 5.39 -8.12 6.58
C TRP A 18 3.91 -8.47 6.80
N GLN A 19 3.62 -9.75 7.05
CA GLN A 19 2.28 -10.30 7.25
C GLN A 19 1.25 -9.94 6.14
N PRO A 20 1.48 -10.32 4.86
CA PRO A 20 0.58 -9.95 3.76
C PRO A 20 -0.88 -10.39 3.95
N SER A 21 -1.13 -11.56 4.54
CA SER A 21 -2.49 -12.06 4.82
C SER A 21 -3.26 -11.15 5.78
N ILE A 22 -2.60 -10.64 6.82
CA ILE A 22 -3.20 -9.69 7.78
C ILE A 22 -3.44 -8.34 7.10
N ALA A 23 -2.50 -7.87 6.27
CA ALA A 23 -2.68 -6.65 5.51
C ALA A 23 -3.89 -6.74 4.57
N ARG A 24 -4.12 -7.89 3.93
CA ARG A 24 -5.32 -8.12 3.10
C ARG A 24 -6.60 -8.02 3.92
N ALA A 25 -6.65 -8.69 5.08
CA ALA A 25 -7.82 -8.63 5.95
C ALA A 25 -8.08 -7.20 6.44
N GLU A 26 -7.03 -6.47 6.84
CA GLU A 26 -7.12 -5.06 7.24
C GLU A 26 -7.64 -4.19 6.09
N PHE A 27 -7.05 -4.29 4.90
CA PHE A 27 -7.47 -3.47 3.77
C PHE A 27 -8.91 -3.78 3.36
N SER A 28 -9.30 -5.06 3.34
CA SER A 28 -10.69 -5.45 3.10
C SER A 28 -11.68 -4.88 4.10
N ALA A 29 -11.29 -4.77 5.38
CA ALA A 29 -12.13 -4.13 6.39
C ALA A 29 -12.23 -2.61 6.20
N LEU A 30 -11.17 -1.97 5.71
CA LEU A 30 -11.09 -0.52 5.56
C LEU A 30 -11.72 0.00 4.26
N VAL A 31 -11.80 -0.81 3.20
CA VAL A 31 -12.51 -0.47 1.97
C VAL A 31 -14.00 -0.31 2.26
N ASP A 32 -14.63 0.70 1.66
CA ASP A 32 -16.09 0.85 1.72
C ASP A 32 -16.77 -0.33 1.00
N SER A 33 -17.66 -1.02 1.73
CA SER A 33 -18.47 -2.14 1.21
C SER A 33 -19.30 -1.80 -0.03
N ALA A 34 -19.61 -0.52 -0.26
CA ALA A 34 -20.34 -0.06 -1.43
C ALA A 34 -19.46 0.05 -2.69
N ASN A 35 -18.13 0.10 -2.53
CA ASN A 35 -17.20 0.32 -3.62
C ASN A 35 -16.60 -1.00 -4.13
N THR A 36 -16.28 -1.04 -5.42
CA THR A 36 -15.60 -2.20 -6.01
C THR A 36 -14.13 -2.16 -5.61
N SER A 37 -13.60 -3.28 -5.12
CA SER A 37 -12.17 -3.45 -4.89
C SER A 37 -11.72 -4.84 -5.33
N GLN A 38 -10.45 -4.96 -5.71
CA GLN A 38 -9.88 -6.19 -6.20
C GLN A 38 -8.43 -6.33 -5.78
N PHE A 39 -8.08 -7.46 -5.19
CA PHE A 39 -6.68 -7.83 -5.04
C PHE A 39 -6.16 -8.44 -6.33
N ILE A 40 -5.08 -7.89 -6.86
CA ILE A 40 -4.36 -8.41 -8.03
C ILE A 40 -3.05 -9.14 -7.65
N HIS A 41 -2.66 -9.06 -6.38
CA HIS A 41 -1.50 -9.71 -5.80
C HIS A 41 -1.71 -9.83 -4.28
N GLU A 42 -0.95 -10.68 -3.56
CA GLU A 42 -1.04 -10.83 -2.09
C GLU A 42 -0.80 -9.52 -1.32
N ARG A 43 -0.24 -8.51 -1.98
CA ARG A 43 0.18 -7.23 -1.40
C ARG A 43 -0.42 -6.02 -2.11
N VAL A 44 -1.23 -6.20 -3.14
CA VAL A 44 -1.69 -5.09 -3.98
C VAL A 44 -3.21 -5.15 -4.10
N LEU A 45 -3.84 -4.07 -3.65
CA LEU A 45 -5.28 -3.84 -3.73
C LEU A 45 -5.53 -2.68 -4.70
N ILE A 46 -6.48 -2.90 -5.62
CA ILE A 46 -7.10 -1.86 -6.42
C ILE A 46 -8.41 -1.46 -5.74
N CYS A 47 -8.60 -0.15 -5.53
CA CYS A 47 -9.79 0.41 -4.90
C CYS A 47 -10.02 1.86 -5.36
N ASP A 48 -11.10 2.48 -4.91
CA ASP A 48 -11.33 3.91 -5.09
C ASP A 48 -10.35 4.77 -4.24
N GLN A 49 -10.31 6.08 -4.55
CA GLN A 49 -9.41 7.04 -3.91
C GLN A 49 -9.73 7.26 -2.41
N ASP A 50 -11.00 7.22 -2.03
CA ASP A 50 -11.41 7.46 -0.64
C ASP A 50 -10.97 6.28 0.24
N SER A 51 -11.19 5.05 -0.23
CA SER A 51 -10.68 3.83 0.39
C SER A 51 -9.16 3.85 0.51
N ALA A 52 -8.44 4.23 -0.56
CA ALA A 52 -6.98 4.32 -0.51
C ALA A 52 -6.50 5.37 0.50
N THR A 53 -7.19 6.51 0.59
CA THR A 53 -6.90 7.58 1.57
C THR A 53 -7.13 7.10 3.00
N LYS A 54 -8.25 6.41 3.24
CA LYS A 54 -8.56 5.80 4.54
C LYS A 54 -7.51 4.78 4.95
N ILE A 55 -7.08 3.90 4.04
CA ILE A 55 -6.02 2.92 4.31
C ILE A 55 -4.69 3.62 4.59
N ALA A 56 -4.32 4.64 3.83
CA ALA A 56 -3.08 5.39 4.04
C ALA A 56 -3.01 6.07 5.41
N GLN A 57 -4.14 6.54 5.93
CA GLN A 57 -4.22 7.21 7.24
C GLN A 57 -4.26 6.21 8.41
N ARG A 58 -4.87 5.04 8.21
CA ARG A 58 -5.17 4.11 9.31
C ARG A 58 -4.21 2.92 9.39
N SER A 59 -3.73 2.39 8.27
CA SER A 59 -2.96 1.15 8.28
C SER A 59 -1.50 1.35 8.70
N ALA A 60 -1.00 0.43 9.53
CA ALA A 60 0.43 0.29 9.80
C ALA A 60 1.14 -0.73 8.89
N LEU A 61 0.36 -1.43 8.06
CA LEU A 61 0.83 -2.45 7.13
C LEU A 61 0.97 -1.93 5.69
N ILE A 62 0.46 -0.73 5.41
CA ILE A 62 0.68 -0.06 4.13
C ILE A 62 2.14 0.34 3.94
N SER A 63 2.63 0.22 2.71
CA SER A 63 3.95 0.72 2.28
C SER A 63 3.86 1.90 1.34
N GLU A 64 2.87 1.92 0.44
CA GLU A 64 2.76 2.94 -0.60
C GLU A 64 1.33 3.04 -1.14
N THR A 65 0.90 4.24 -1.53
CA THR A 65 -0.31 4.49 -2.33
C THR A 65 0.03 5.14 -3.66
N LEU A 66 -0.66 4.72 -4.72
CA LEU A 66 -0.60 5.32 -6.04
C LEU A 66 -1.96 5.90 -6.41
N TYR A 67 -2.00 7.16 -6.79
CA TYR A 67 -3.17 7.82 -7.37
C TYR A 67 -2.76 9.09 -8.14
N PRO A 68 -3.25 9.30 -9.38
CA PRO A 68 -3.96 8.32 -10.20
C PRO A 68 -3.06 7.12 -10.52
N ALA A 69 -3.65 5.95 -10.78
CA ALA A 69 -2.92 4.72 -11.04
C ALA A 69 -3.65 3.82 -12.05
N ASN A 70 -2.92 2.85 -12.60
CA ASN A 70 -3.45 1.84 -13.50
C ASN A 70 -2.56 0.57 -13.46
N HIS A 71 -3.04 -0.49 -14.08
CA HIS A 71 -2.38 -1.78 -14.12
C HIS A 71 -2.69 -2.53 -15.42
N SER A 72 -1.85 -3.51 -15.76
CA SER A 72 -2.17 -4.48 -16.79
C SER A 72 -1.31 -5.74 -16.64
N LEU A 73 -1.74 -6.83 -17.29
CA LEU A 73 -0.93 -8.04 -17.39
C LEU A 73 0.39 -7.74 -18.11
N TYR A 74 1.47 -8.33 -17.63
CA TYR A 74 2.76 -8.22 -18.28
C TYR A 74 2.78 -8.99 -19.60
N THR A 75 3.33 -8.38 -20.64
CA THR A 75 3.53 -9.00 -21.95
C THR A 75 4.99 -8.92 -22.33
N ASP A 76 5.47 -7.70 -22.58
CA ASP A 76 6.88 -7.39 -22.81
C ASP A 76 7.21 -5.97 -22.36
N LEU A 77 8.51 -5.68 -22.22
CA LEU A 77 9.00 -4.40 -21.72
C LEU A 77 8.62 -3.22 -22.62
N GLU A 78 8.69 -3.40 -23.95
CA GLU A 78 8.50 -2.32 -24.93
C GLU A 78 7.06 -1.85 -24.95
N LYS A 79 6.10 -2.80 -25.01
CA LYS A 79 4.67 -2.48 -24.91
C LYS A 79 4.32 -1.77 -23.60
N HIS A 80 4.92 -2.19 -22.48
CA HIS A 80 4.65 -1.55 -21.19
C HIS A 80 5.25 -0.14 -21.10
N VAL A 81 6.40 0.12 -21.74
CA VAL A 81 6.93 1.49 -21.89
C VAL A 81 5.92 2.36 -22.64
N GLU A 82 5.40 1.89 -23.78
CA GLU A 82 4.41 2.62 -24.58
C GLU A 82 3.10 2.88 -23.81
N LEU A 83 2.56 1.86 -23.13
CA LEU A 83 1.34 1.97 -22.34
C LEU A 83 1.48 3.00 -21.22
N VAL A 84 2.59 2.98 -20.47
CA VAL A 84 2.80 3.91 -19.36
C VAL A 84 3.01 5.34 -19.88
N ILE A 85 3.75 5.54 -20.98
CA ILE A 85 3.90 6.86 -21.61
C ILE A 85 2.55 7.40 -22.08
N SER A 86 1.75 6.59 -22.76
CA SER A 86 0.42 6.97 -23.22
C SER A 86 -0.46 7.39 -22.03
N TRP A 87 -0.45 6.59 -20.96
CA TRP A 87 -1.18 6.90 -19.74
C TRP A 87 -0.71 8.21 -19.10
N CYS A 88 0.61 8.46 -19.04
CA CYS A 88 1.16 9.71 -18.52
C CYS A 88 0.68 10.94 -19.32
N LYS A 89 0.63 10.84 -20.64
CA LYS A 89 0.15 11.93 -21.51
C LYS A 89 -1.33 12.27 -21.29
N GLU A 90 -2.13 11.27 -20.93
CA GLU A 90 -3.56 11.43 -20.67
C GLU A 90 -3.86 11.94 -19.25
N HIS A 91 -3.04 11.56 -18.26
CA HIS A 91 -3.36 11.77 -16.84
C HIS A 91 -2.45 12.77 -16.12
N LEU A 92 -1.31 13.13 -16.69
CA LEU A 92 -0.37 14.07 -16.07
C LEU A 92 -0.28 15.36 -16.89
N GLU A 93 -0.33 16.49 -16.20
CA GLU A 93 -0.15 17.80 -16.79
C GLU A 93 1.22 18.38 -16.40
N ASN A 94 2.01 18.78 -17.40
CA ASN A 94 3.30 19.43 -17.15
C ASN A 94 3.09 20.93 -16.91
N THR A 95 2.98 21.31 -15.64
CA THR A 95 2.89 22.73 -15.23
C THR A 95 4.25 23.32 -14.84
N GLY A 96 5.35 22.63 -15.19
CA GLY A 96 6.73 23.03 -14.89
C GLY A 96 7.34 22.36 -13.65
N GLN A 97 6.64 21.39 -13.06
CA GLN A 97 7.07 20.58 -11.92
C GLN A 97 8.22 19.62 -12.28
N THR A 98 8.96 19.15 -11.28
CA THR A 98 9.95 18.09 -11.46
C THR A 98 9.35 16.69 -11.34
N LEU A 99 9.88 15.75 -12.14
CA LEU A 99 9.42 14.36 -12.20
C LEU A 99 10.58 13.38 -12.08
N ALA A 100 10.36 12.27 -11.37
CA ALA A 100 11.22 11.09 -11.42
C ALA A 100 10.42 9.84 -11.75
N VAL A 101 11.01 8.99 -12.58
CA VAL A 101 10.54 7.63 -12.81
C VAL A 101 11.27 6.70 -11.85
N ARG A 102 10.51 5.83 -11.17
CA ARG A 102 11.00 4.90 -10.15
C ARG A 102 10.36 3.53 -10.32
N ALA A 103 11.16 2.56 -10.70
CA ALA A 103 10.74 1.19 -10.90
C ALA A 103 11.25 0.25 -9.82
N ASN A 104 10.39 -0.66 -9.38
CA ASN A 104 10.73 -1.74 -8.46
C ASN A 104 9.98 -3.03 -8.83
N LYS A 105 10.11 -4.04 -7.99
CA LYS A 105 9.42 -5.32 -8.15
C LYS A 105 8.88 -5.83 -6.82
N ILE A 106 7.81 -6.60 -6.89
CA ILE A 106 7.29 -7.41 -5.79
C ILE A 106 7.28 -8.86 -6.26
N GLY A 107 7.90 -9.71 -5.43
CA GLY A 107 8.05 -11.15 -5.63
C GLY A 107 9.08 -11.54 -6.70
N LYS A 108 8.83 -12.65 -7.42
CA LYS A 108 9.78 -13.24 -8.37
C LYS A 108 10.14 -12.24 -9.48
N LYS A 109 11.35 -12.37 -10.03
CA LYS A 109 11.72 -11.56 -11.20
C LYS A 109 10.85 -12.00 -12.38
N VAL A 110 10.21 -11.03 -13.04
CA VAL A 110 9.50 -11.26 -14.31
C VAL A 110 10.52 -11.38 -15.44
N GLU A 111 10.35 -12.37 -16.31
CA GLU A 111 11.24 -12.56 -17.46
C GLU A 111 11.13 -11.37 -18.43
N GLY A 112 12.26 -10.95 -19.01
CA GLY A 112 12.32 -9.75 -19.87
C GLY A 112 12.17 -8.41 -19.13
N TRP A 113 11.82 -8.40 -17.83
CA TRP A 113 11.68 -7.17 -17.06
C TRP A 113 13.02 -6.62 -16.56
N SER A 114 13.22 -5.32 -16.74
CA SER A 114 14.37 -4.57 -16.24
C SER A 114 13.91 -3.21 -15.71
N THR A 115 14.02 -3.03 -14.38
CA THR A 115 13.66 -1.77 -13.71
C THR A 115 14.45 -0.59 -14.25
N ARG A 116 15.75 -0.77 -14.47
CA ARG A 116 16.61 0.26 -15.05
C ARG A 116 16.18 0.64 -16.46
N SER A 117 15.88 -0.36 -17.31
CA SER A 117 15.52 -0.11 -18.70
C SER A 117 14.21 0.64 -18.80
N ILE A 118 13.18 0.26 -18.03
CA ILE A 118 11.90 0.97 -18.05
C ILE A 118 12.01 2.39 -17.48
N GLU A 119 12.78 2.60 -16.41
CA GLU A 119 13.04 3.95 -15.86
C GLU A 119 13.71 4.86 -16.90
N GLN A 120 14.73 4.36 -17.59
CA GLN A 120 15.47 5.12 -18.59
C GLN A 120 14.62 5.43 -19.82
N SER A 121 13.86 4.46 -20.32
CA SER A 121 13.00 4.66 -21.49
C SER A 121 11.88 5.66 -21.23
N ILE A 122 11.13 5.48 -20.14
CA ILE A 122 10.04 6.39 -19.78
C ILE A 122 10.59 7.76 -19.40
N GLY A 123 11.61 7.82 -18.54
CA GLY A 123 12.21 9.10 -18.13
C GLY A 123 12.80 9.90 -19.30
N GLY A 124 13.39 9.21 -20.27
CA GLY A 124 13.91 9.82 -21.49
C GLY A 124 12.82 10.35 -22.43
N GLU A 125 11.66 9.69 -22.53
CA GLU A 125 10.50 10.22 -23.26
C GLU A 125 9.91 11.42 -22.54
N MET A 126 9.67 11.32 -21.22
CA MET A 126 9.11 12.42 -20.44
C MET A 126 9.99 13.69 -20.53
N PHE A 127 11.32 13.54 -20.50
CA PHE A 127 12.24 14.66 -20.74
C PHE A 127 12.08 15.28 -22.14
N ARG A 128 11.92 14.46 -23.19
CA ARG A 128 11.66 14.93 -24.56
C ARG A 128 10.31 15.65 -24.69
N ASP A 129 9.32 15.23 -23.91
CA ASP A 129 8.02 15.90 -23.76
C ASP A 129 8.06 17.16 -22.86
N GLY A 130 9.26 17.60 -22.46
CA GLY A 130 9.47 18.87 -21.76
C GLY A 130 9.37 18.80 -20.24
N TRP A 131 9.31 17.61 -19.64
CA TRP A 131 9.36 17.47 -18.19
C TRP A 131 10.76 17.77 -17.64
N LYS A 132 10.83 18.42 -16.47
CA LYS A 132 12.08 18.58 -15.72
C LYS A 132 12.34 17.31 -14.92
N ILE A 133 13.45 16.63 -15.17
CA ILE A 133 13.78 15.39 -14.45
C ILE A 133 14.66 15.70 -13.23
N ASP A 134 14.17 15.37 -12.03
CA ASP A 134 14.92 15.48 -10.78
C ASP A 134 14.99 14.10 -10.11
N LEU A 135 16.18 13.49 -10.08
CA LEU A 135 16.38 12.16 -9.50
C LEU A 135 16.68 12.20 -8.00
N THR A 136 16.68 13.36 -7.35
CA THR A 136 17.01 13.51 -5.93
C THR A 136 15.78 13.91 -5.13
N ALA A 137 15.07 14.96 -5.54
CA ALA A 137 13.91 15.51 -4.84
C ALA A 137 12.77 15.89 -5.80
N PRO A 138 12.18 14.91 -6.51
CA PRO A 138 11.11 15.17 -7.46
C PRO A 138 9.81 15.62 -6.77
N GLU A 139 9.09 16.55 -7.38
CA GLU A 139 7.72 16.91 -6.99
C GLU A 139 6.73 15.79 -7.35
N ILE A 140 6.95 15.11 -8.49
CA ILE A 140 6.15 13.97 -8.93
C ILE A 140 7.03 12.72 -9.01
N THR A 141 6.67 11.69 -8.24
CA THR A 141 7.27 10.36 -8.38
C THR A 141 6.33 9.43 -9.13
N LEU A 142 6.65 9.13 -10.40
CA LEU A 142 5.98 8.10 -11.18
C LEU A 142 6.55 6.73 -10.79
N LYS A 143 5.71 5.89 -10.19
CA LYS A 143 6.05 4.53 -9.77
C LYS A 143 5.65 3.53 -10.83
N ILE A 144 6.51 2.55 -11.08
CA ILE A 144 6.20 1.36 -11.89
C ILE A 144 6.67 0.11 -11.16
N THR A 145 5.78 -0.82 -10.85
CA THR A 145 6.13 -2.04 -10.11
C THR A 145 5.75 -3.26 -10.92
N SER A 146 6.71 -4.15 -11.17
CA SER A 146 6.37 -5.51 -11.64
C SER A 146 5.94 -6.38 -10.46
N LEU A 147 4.82 -7.06 -10.62
CA LEU A 147 4.23 -7.97 -9.65
C LEU A 147 4.37 -9.40 -10.17
N ASN A 148 4.90 -10.27 -9.34
CA ASN A 148 4.94 -11.70 -9.56
C ASN A 148 4.92 -12.43 -8.22
N HIS A 149 4.46 -13.67 -8.20
CA HIS A 149 4.29 -14.44 -6.99
C HIS A 149 5.56 -15.22 -6.62
N ASN A 150 5.82 -15.45 -5.33
CA ASN A 150 7.06 -16.08 -4.89
C ASN A 150 7.04 -17.62 -4.90
N ASN A 151 5.88 -18.25 -4.70
CA ASN A 151 5.78 -19.68 -4.39
C ASN A 151 4.54 -20.32 -5.05
N LEU A 152 4.34 -20.10 -6.35
CA LEU A 152 3.28 -20.76 -7.10
C LEU A 152 3.79 -22.05 -7.74
N THR A 153 2.89 -23.03 -7.84
CA THR A 153 3.02 -24.19 -8.73
C THR A 153 2.83 -23.77 -10.20
N GLU A 154 3.23 -24.61 -11.15
CA GLU A 154 3.09 -24.30 -12.59
C GLU A 154 1.63 -24.03 -13.00
N GLU A 155 0.67 -24.73 -12.38
CA GLU A 155 -0.76 -24.52 -12.62
C GLU A 155 -1.21 -23.14 -12.10
N GLU A 156 -0.82 -22.79 -10.87
CA GLU A 156 -1.14 -21.50 -10.27
C GLU A 156 -0.45 -20.32 -10.99
N GLU A 157 0.74 -20.51 -11.56
CA GLU A 157 1.41 -19.49 -12.38
C GLU A 157 0.60 -19.14 -13.64
N GLY A 158 -0.12 -20.11 -14.21
CA GLY A 158 -1.04 -19.89 -15.33
C GLY A 158 -2.27 -19.05 -14.95
N GLU A 159 -2.77 -19.20 -13.72
CA GLU A 159 -3.92 -18.45 -13.20
C GLU A 159 -3.53 -17.07 -12.66
N ASN A 160 -2.27 -16.89 -12.28
CA ASN A 160 -1.74 -15.66 -11.68
C ASN A 160 -0.55 -15.12 -12.50
N PRO A 161 -0.78 -14.71 -13.76
CA PRO A 161 0.28 -14.21 -14.62
C PRO A 161 0.87 -12.91 -14.04
N PRO A 162 2.15 -12.61 -14.32
CA PRO A 162 2.77 -11.38 -13.85
C PRO A 162 2.02 -10.13 -14.32
N GLN A 163 2.01 -9.09 -13.49
CA GLN A 163 1.30 -7.84 -13.75
C GLN A 163 2.23 -6.65 -13.55
N ILE A 164 1.96 -5.55 -14.23
CA ILE A 164 2.62 -4.27 -13.98
C ILE A 164 1.59 -3.30 -13.44
N ILE A 165 1.93 -2.64 -12.34
CA ILE A 165 1.18 -1.49 -11.83
C ILE A 165 2.00 -0.22 -12.04
N TRP A 166 1.33 0.89 -12.29
CA TRP A 166 1.96 2.20 -12.35
C TRP A 166 1.03 3.29 -11.83
N GLY A 167 1.61 4.41 -11.42
CA GLY A 167 0.85 5.56 -10.97
C GLY A 167 1.71 6.58 -10.24
N VAL A 168 1.09 7.70 -9.87
CA VAL A 168 1.77 8.76 -9.11
C VAL A 168 1.73 8.42 -7.63
N LYS A 169 2.89 8.45 -6.96
CA LYS A 169 2.97 8.25 -5.52
C LYS A 169 2.24 9.38 -4.79
N SER A 170 1.14 9.08 -4.11
CA SER A 170 0.34 10.07 -3.38
C SER A 170 0.73 10.19 -1.90
N SER A 171 1.33 9.14 -1.30
CA SER A 171 1.84 9.17 0.08
C SER A 171 2.77 7.98 0.41
N GLY A 172 3.53 8.06 1.51
CA GLY A 172 4.13 6.89 2.18
C GLY A 172 5.67 6.89 2.33
N THR A 173 6.17 7.38 3.46
CA THR A 173 7.29 6.74 4.16
C THR A 173 6.80 6.42 5.56
N SER A 174 6.77 5.14 5.92
CA SER A 174 6.34 4.69 7.24
C SER A 174 7.25 5.24 8.34
N THR A 175 6.71 5.97 9.31
CA THR A 175 7.41 6.44 10.53
C THR A 175 7.30 5.44 11.70
N TRP A 176 6.95 4.18 11.43
CA TRP A 176 6.60 3.18 12.45
C TRP A 176 7.77 2.73 13.34
N ASP A 177 9.02 2.82 12.87
CA ASP A 177 10.21 2.49 13.68
C ASP A 177 10.36 3.38 14.93
N GLU A 178 9.66 4.52 14.96
CA GLU A 178 9.63 5.43 16.10
C GLU A 178 8.67 5.00 17.22
N ARG A 179 7.73 4.07 16.97
CA ARG A 179 6.61 3.72 17.88
C ARG A 179 6.73 2.34 18.54
N THR A 180 7.91 1.71 18.49
CA THR A 180 8.14 0.36 19.02
C THR A 180 7.99 0.27 20.55
N ALA A 181 7.57 -0.90 21.04
CA ALA A 181 7.29 -1.15 22.47
C ALA A 181 8.37 -0.67 23.47
N PRO A 182 9.69 -0.75 23.18
CA PRO A 182 10.73 -0.26 24.09
C PRO A 182 10.70 1.25 24.38
N LYS A 183 9.95 2.04 23.59
CA LYS A 183 9.81 3.49 23.75
C LYS A 183 8.59 3.91 24.59
N ARG A 184 7.86 2.95 25.18
CA ARG A 184 6.67 3.22 26.02
C ARG A 184 7.07 3.58 27.47
N PRO A 185 6.35 4.49 28.16
CA PRO A 185 6.62 4.85 29.56
C PRO A 185 6.57 3.66 30.52
N TYR A 186 5.78 2.64 30.20
CA TYR A 186 5.70 1.36 30.90
C TYR A 186 5.97 0.22 29.90
N PHE A 187 7.03 -0.56 30.14
CA PHE A 187 7.45 -1.64 29.25
C PHE A 187 7.52 -2.98 29.99
N LYS A 188 6.81 -3.97 29.45
CA LYS A 188 6.98 -5.40 29.75
C LYS A 188 7.20 -6.12 28.41
N PRO A 189 8.11 -7.10 28.31
CA PRO A 189 8.42 -7.82 27.06
C PRO A 189 7.34 -8.87 26.70
N ILE A 190 6.08 -8.45 26.71
CA ILE A 190 4.87 -9.25 26.38
C ILE A 190 3.97 -8.51 25.39
N SER A 191 4.27 -7.25 25.07
CA SER A 191 3.42 -6.43 24.22
C SER A 191 3.50 -6.85 22.75
N LEU A 192 2.34 -6.95 22.12
CA LEU A 192 2.18 -7.10 20.68
C LEU A 192 2.91 -5.99 19.91
N ASP A 193 3.44 -6.33 18.73
CA ASP A 193 4.00 -5.35 17.81
C ASP A 193 2.94 -4.26 17.50
N PRO A 194 3.27 -2.95 17.60
CA PRO A 194 2.31 -1.87 17.36
C PRO A 194 1.61 -1.95 16.00
N ARG A 195 2.28 -2.45 14.96
CA ARG A 195 1.70 -2.58 13.62
C ARG A 195 0.62 -3.66 13.60
N LEU A 196 0.84 -4.76 14.30
CA LEU A 196 -0.15 -5.84 14.43
C LEU A 196 -1.32 -5.41 15.33
N ALA A 197 -1.03 -4.70 16.43
CA ALA A 197 -2.05 -4.10 17.29
C ALA A 197 -2.95 -3.12 16.51
N ARG A 198 -2.38 -2.25 15.67
CA ARG A 198 -3.14 -1.36 14.79
C ARG A 198 -3.97 -2.11 13.76
N ALA A 199 -3.39 -3.14 13.12
CA ALA A 199 -4.12 -3.96 12.16
C ALA A 199 -5.33 -4.66 12.80
N MET A 200 -5.15 -5.22 14.01
CA MET A 200 -6.25 -5.83 14.76
C MET A 200 -7.36 -4.81 15.09
N ALA A 201 -6.99 -3.60 15.51
CA ALA A 201 -7.96 -2.54 15.78
C ALA A 201 -8.74 -2.14 14.51
N ASN A 202 -8.05 -1.96 13.38
CA ASN A 202 -8.69 -1.66 12.09
C ASN A 202 -9.61 -2.78 11.60
N ILE A 203 -9.23 -4.04 11.79
CA ILE A 203 -10.06 -5.20 11.42
C ILE A 203 -11.31 -5.28 12.30
N ALA A 204 -11.17 -5.05 13.61
CA ALA A 204 -12.28 -5.14 14.56
C ALA A 204 -13.25 -3.95 14.48
N CYS A 205 -12.72 -2.75 14.20
CA CYS A 205 -13.48 -1.51 14.11
C CYS A 205 -12.92 -0.65 12.95
N PRO A 206 -13.39 -0.90 11.72
CA PRO A 206 -12.88 -0.20 10.53
C PRO A 206 -13.27 1.28 10.49
N GLU A 207 -14.29 1.67 11.26
CA GLU A 207 -14.73 3.04 11.47
C GLU A 207 -14.36 3.55 12.87
N GLU A 208 -14.56 4.83 13.12
CA GLU A 208 -14.54 5.36 14.49
C GLU A 208 -15.67 4.74 15.31
N GLY A 209 -15.32 4.14 16.45
CA GLY A 209 -16.26 3.36 17.24
C GLY A 209 -15.69 2.97 18.60
N LYS A 210 -16.30 1.96 19.24
CA LYS A 210 -15.91 1.49 20.58
C LYS A 210 -15.18 0.15 20.48
N ILE A 211 -14.01 0.05 21.10
CA ILE A 211 -13.22 -1.19 21.18
C ILE A 211 -13.06 -1.59 22.64
N LEU A 212 -13.28 -2.88 22.94
CA LEU A 212 -13.01 -3.49 24.23
C LEU A 212 -11.89 -4.53 24.07
N ASP A 213 -10.81 -4.39 24.85
CA ASP A 213 -9.81 -5.43 25.05
C ASP A 213 -9.94 -6.00 26.47
N PRO A 214 -10.55 -7.20 26.63
CA PRO A 214 -10.79 -7.77 27.95
C PRO A 214 -9.54 -8.36 28.62
N PHE A 215 -8.40 -8.37 27.91
CA PHE A 215 -7.11 -8.86 28.41
C PHE A 215 -6.00 -7.86 28.04
N CYS A 216 -6.20 -6.59 28.41
CA CYS A 216 -5.47 -5.48 27.82
C CYS A 216 -3.98 -5.45 28.17
N GLY A 217 -3.53 -6.09 29.25
CA GLY A 217 -2.13 -6.12 29.66
C GLY A 217 -1.56 -4.71 29.79
N THR A 218 -0.57 -4.35 28.95
CA THR A 218 0.01 -3.00 28.92
C THR A 218 -0.74 -2.03 27.98
N GLY A 219 -1.99 -2.33 27.62
CA GLY A 219 -2.83 -1.47 26.77
C GLY A 219 -2.39 -1.36 25.30
N GLY A 220 -1.58 -2.28 24.78
CA GLY A 220 -0.95 -2.12 23.46
C GLY A 220 -1.93 -1.97 22.29
N ILE A 221 -3.01 -2.75 22.28
CA ILE A 221 -4.08 -2.66 21.28
C ILE A 221 -4.90 -1.38 21.49
N LEU A 222 -5.23 -1.07 22.75
CA LEU A 222 -6.01 0.12 23.11
C LEU A 222 -5.30 1.41 22.72
N LEU A 223 -3.98 1.50 22.89
CA LEU A 223 -3.20 2.65 22.48
C LEU A 223 -3.29 2.88 20.96
N GLU A 224 -3.15 1.80 20.18
CA GLU A 224 -3.19 1.90 18.73
C GLU A 224 -4.60 2.19 18.21
N ALA A 225 -5.63 1.61 18.83
CA ALA A 225 -7.04 1.93 18.60
C ALA A 225 -7.39 3.39 18.92
N ALA A 226 -6.94 3.91 20.06
CA ALA A 226 -7.16 5.31 20.43
C ALA A 226 -6.49 6.27 19.42
N ALA A 227 -5.29 5.91 18.95
CA ALA A 227 -4.56 6.69 17.95
C ALA A 227 -5.12 6.57 16.51
N ILE A 228 -6.22 5.86 16.28
CA ILE A 228 -7.06 5.93 15.06
C ILE A 228 -8.47 6.47 15.35
N GLY A 229 -8.67 7.12 16.51
CA GLY A 229 -9.92 7.79 16.88
C GLY A 229 -10.95 6.92 17.62
N SER A 230 -10.66 5.66 17.90
CA SER A 230 -11.61 4.80 18.61
C SER A 230 -11.72 5.15 20.11
N GLN A 231 -12.92 5.04 20.67
CA GLN A 231 -13.13 5.02 22.11
C GLN A 231 -12.76 3.63 22.65
N VAL A 232 -11.86 3.59 23.63
CA VAL A 232 -11.26 2.34 24.08
C VAL A 232 -11.65 1.99 25.52
N PHE A 233 -11.86 0.70 25.75
CA PHE A 233 -12.15 0.11 27.06
C PHE A 233 -11.23 -1.09 27.26
N GLY A 234 -10.66 -1.21 28.45
CA GLY A 234 -9.74 -2.28 28.81
C GLY A 234 -10.11 -2.92 30.14
N SER A 235 -9.88 -4.22 30.26
CA SER A 235 -9.83 -4.90 31.55
C SER A 235 -8.64 -5.84 31.61
N ASP A 236 -8.11 -6.03 32.82
CA ASP A 236 -7.15 -7.08 33.11
C ASP A 236 -7.42 -7.63 34.52
N ALA A 237 -7.10 -8.90 34.74
CA ALA A 237 -7.24 -9.52 36.05
C ALA A 237 -6.17 -9.03 37.04
N ASP A 238 -5.02 -8.57 36.54
CA ASP A 238 -3.95 -7.97 37.34
C ASP A 238 -4.17 -6.45 37.46
N SER A 239 -4.45 -5.96 38.67
CA SER A 239 -4.71 -4.53 38.90
C SER A 239 -3.54 -3.63 38.49
N ARG A 240 -2.30 -4.15 38.52
CA ARG A 240 -1.11 -3.39 38.09
C ARG A 240 -1.09 -3.14 36.58
N MET A 241 -1.73 -4.00 35.80
CA MET A 241 -1.88 -3.84 34.35
C MET A 241 -2.92 -2.77 34.04
N VAL A 242 -4.02 -2.74 34.81
CA VAL A 242 -5.06 -1.71 34.71
C VAL A 242 -4.51 -0.33 35.10
N GLU A 243 -3.78 -0.23 36.22
CA GLU A 243 -3.20 1.04 36.69
C GLU A 243 -2.08 1.57 35.77
N GLY A 244 -1.37 0.68 35.06
CA GLY A 244 -0.25 1.03 34.19
C GLY A 244 -0.62 1.30 32.73
N SER A 245 -1.89 1.12 32.33
CA SER A 245 -2.38 1.24 30.95
C SER A 245 -3.10 2.55 30.67
#